data_AF-A0A1W9PEK0-F1
#
_entry.id   AF-A0A1W9PEK0-F1
#
_cell.length_a   1.000
_cell.length_b   1.000
_cell.length_c   1.000
_cell.angle_alpha   90.00
_cell.angle_beta   90.00
_cell.angle_gamma   90.00
#
_symmetry.space_group_name_H-M   'P 1'
#
loop_
_entity.id
_entity.type
_entity.pdbx_description
1 polymer ?
#
loop_
_entity_poly.entity_id
_entity_poly.type
_entity_poly.pdbx_seq_one_letter_code
_entity_poly.pdbx_strand_id
1 'polypeptide(L)'
;MKKVMLLVLVALLATSLMAAFGTRLVRLTVINKGSDTVYLKLNGVDEGGFYYLTIPGGEEKVFTLVQDLYVGKQYFCGASWSTSLDLSSQVRLVYRGSCSGGDVANFGEPTMEKVSFYETANQEWRYQY
;
A
#
# COMPACT_ATOMS: atom_id res chain seq x y z
N MET A 1 2.00 -49.26 19.57
CA MET A 1 2.47 -48.02 20.21
C MET A 1 3.18 -47.07 19.23
N LYS A 2 4.24 -47.48 18.51
CA LYS A 2 4.95 -46.61 17.55
C LYS A 2 4.06 -45.98 16.45
N LYS A 3 3.11 -46.74 15.88
CA LYS A 3 2.18 -46.23 14.84
C LYS A 3 1.20 -45.18 15.37
N VAL A 4 0.75 -45.33 16.62
CA VAL A 4 -0.16 -44.37 17.28
C VAL A 4 0.59 -43.07 17.60
N MET A 5 1.83 -43.18 18.08
CA MET A 5 2.69 -42.02 18.34
C MET A 5 3.02 -41.25 17.05
N LEU A 6 3.22 -41.95 15.92
CA LEU A 6 3.44 -41.31 14.62
C LEU A 6 2.19 -40.53 14.17
N LEU A 7 0.98 -41.09 14.34
CA LEU A 7 -0.26 -40.42 13.97
C LEU A 7 -0.51 -39.16 14.82
N VAL A 8 -0.20 -39.22 16.12
CA VAL A 8 -0.30 -38.04 17.01
C VAL A 8 0.70 -36.95 16.59
N LEU A 9 1.92 -37.33 16.22
CA LEU A 9 2.93 -36.37 15.75
C LEU A 9 2.51 -35.70 14.43
N VAL A 10 1.97 -36.48 13.48
CA VAL A 10 1.47 -35.94 12.20
C VAL A 10 0.28 -35.01 12.40
N ALA A 11 -0.64 -35.36 13.32
CA ALA A 11 -1.77 -34.50 13.66
C ALA A 11 -1.32 -33.17 14.28
N LEU A 12 -0.33 -33.19 15.17
CA LEU A 12 0.24 -31.98 15.78
C LEU A 12 1.00 -31.10 14.78
N LEU A 13 1.72 -31.68 13.83
CA LEU A 13 2.35 -30.91 12.75
C LEU A 13 1.29 -30.27 11.84
N ALA A 14 0.25 -31.02 11.46
CA ALA A 14 -0.82 -30.52 10.60
C ALA A 14 -1.57 -29.34 11.23
N THR A 15 -1.84 -29.37 12.54
CA THR A 15 -2.48 -28.25 13.24
C THR A 15 -1.56 -27.03 13.38
N SER A 16 -0.26 -27.22 13.54
CA SER A 16 0.70 -26.11 13.62
C SER A 16 0.83 -25.30 12.32
N LEU A 17 0.64 -25.95 11.16
CA LEU A 17 0.71 -25.30 9.85
C LEU A 17 -0.48 -24.37 9.57
N MET A 18 -1.65 -24.64 10.16
CA MET A 18 -2.84 -23.79 9.96
C MET A 18 -2.72 -22.43 10.66
N ALA A 19 -1.89 -22.30 11.70
CA ALA A 19 -1.69 -21.04 12.41
C ALA A 19 -0.80 -20.03 11.65
N ALA A 20 -0.11 -20.44 10.59
CA ALA A 20 0.82 -19.61 9.83
C ALA A 20 0.16 -18.78 8.70
N PHE A 21 -1.11 -19.04 8.38
CA PHE A 21 -1.86 -18.38 7.30
C PHE A 21 -2.76 -17.24 7.79
N GLY A 22 -2.28 -16.49 8.78
CA GLY A 22 -2.97 -15.28 9.21
C GLY A 22 -2.82 -14.16 8.19
N THR A 23 -3.91 -13.46 7.87
CA THR A 23 -3.89 -12.24 7.08
C THR A 23 -2.91 -11.24 7.70
N ARG A 24 -1.86 -10.87 6.96
CA ARG A 24 -0.85 -9.94 7.45
C ARG A 24 -1.35 -8.52 7.27
N LEU A 25 -1.11 -7.68 8.28
CA LEU A 25 -1.47 -6.27 8.24
C LEU A 25 -0.21 -5.42 8.11
N VAL A 26 -0.32 -4.34 7.35
CA VAL A 26 0.79 -3.45 7.00
C VAL A 26 0.35 -2.00 7.12
N ARG A 27 1.31 -1.13 7.44
CA ARG A 27 1.07 0.30 7.61
C ARG A 27 1.28 1.03 6.29
N LEU A 28 0.27 1.78 5.87
CA LEU A 28 0.36 2.78 4.81
C LEU A 28 0.22 4.16 5.43
N THR A 29 1.25 4.98 5.34
CA THR A 29 1.15 6.42 5.67
C THR A 29 0.96 7.21 4.39
N VAL A 30 0.02 8.14 4.37
CA VAL A 30 -0.21 9.05 3.25
C VAL A 30 -0.14 10.47 3.76
N ILE A 31 0.78 11.25 3.21
CA ILE A 31 1.00 12.66 3.56
C ILE A 31 0.51 13.51 2.40
N ASN A 32 -0.57 14.23 2.59
CA ASN A 32 -1.08 15.19 1.63
C ASN A 32 -0.63 16.60 2.01
N LYS A 33 0.38 17.11 1.33
CA LYS A 33 0.87 18.48 1.51
C LYS A 33 0.16 19.49 0.60
N GLY A 34 -0.78 19.05 -0.23
CA GLY A 34 -1.60 19.92 -1.09
C GLY A 34 -2.80 20.51 -0.34
N SER A 35 -3.53 21.42 -0.98
CA SER A 35 -4.80 21.97 -0.47
C SER A 35 -6.00 21.08 -0.74
N ASP A 36 -5.93 20.28 -1.80
CA ASP A 36 -7.04 19.46 -2.27
C ASP A 36 -7.04 18.07 -1.63
N THR A 37 -8.22 17.46 -1.52
CA THR A 37 -8.35 16.10 -0.98
C THR A 37 -7.83 15.07 -1.98
N VAL A 38 -7.03 14.12 -1.49
CA VAL A 38 -6.63 12.91 -2.22
C VAL A 38 -7.61 11.79 -1.89
N TYR A 39 -8.06 11.08 -2.93
CA TYR A 39 -8.81 9.83 -2.78
C TYR A 39 -8.05 8.67 -3.41
N LEU A 40 -7.98 7.53 -2.71
CA LEU A 40 -7.42 6.28 -3.21
C LEU A 40 -8.49 5.20 -3.20
N LYS A 41 -8.72 4.56 -4.34
CA LYS A 41 -9.48 3.32 -4.46
C LYS A 41 -8.50 2.19 -4.74
N LEU A 42 -8.39 1.23 -3.82
CA LEU A 42 -7.45 0.12 -3.88
C LEU A 42 -8.21 -1.21 -3.90
N ASN A 43 -7.85 -2.10 -4.84
CA ASN A 43 -8.34 -3.48 -4.93
C ASN A 43 -7.13 -4.40 -4.87
N GLY A 44 -7.08 -5.24 -3.84
CA GLY A 44 -6.06 -6.25 -3.64
C GLY A 44 -6.16 -7.35 -4.69
N VAL A 45 -5.02 -7.81 -5.17
CA VAL A 45 -4.93 -8.82 -6.22
C VAL A 45 -4.87 -10.22 -5.63
N ASP A 46 -4.13 -10.40 -4.53
CA ASP A 46 -3.83 -11.71 -3.97
C ASP A 46 -4.74 -12.05 -2.77
N GLU A 47 -4.82 -11.16 -1.78
CA GLU A 47 -5.57 -11.33 -0.54
C GLU A 47 -6.97 -10.69 -0.61
N GLY A 48 -7.24 -9.89 -1.66
CA GLY A 48 -8.57 -9.38 -1.99
C GLY A 48 -9.06 -8.22 -1.13
N GLY A 49 -8.15 -7.52 -0.43
CA GLY A 49 -8.49 -6.33 0.35
C GLY A 49 -9.09 -5.22 -0.52
N PHE A 50 -10.08 -4.48 -0.01
CA PHE A 50 -10.71 -3.39 -0.77
C PHE A 50 -10.89 -2.14 0.07
N TYR A 51 -10.32 -1.02 -0.38
CA TYR A 51 -10.23 0.21 0.40
C TYR A 51 -10.56 1.46 -0.41
N TYR A 52 -11.29 2.38 0.23
CA TYR A 52 -11.42 3.76 -0.17
C TYR A 52 -10.80 4.65 0.90
N LEU A 53 -9.68 5.30 0.58
CA LEU A 53 -8.96 6.16 1.49
C LEU A 53 -9.17 7.62 1.09
N THR A 54 -9.45 8.46 2.08
CA THR A 54 -9.62 9.90 1.90
C THR A 54 -8.60 10.63 2.76
N ILE A 55 -7.81 11.49 2.14
CA ILE A 55 -6.74 12.23 2.79
C ILE A 55 -6.94 13.71 2.48
N PRO A 56 -7.53 14.49 3.42
CA PRO A 56 -7.71 15.92 3.25
C PRO A 56 -6.40 16.65 2.98
N GLY A 57 -6.48 17.81 2.33
CA GLY A 57 -5.33 18.67 2.09
C GLY A 57 -4.66 19.09 3.40
N GLY A 58 -3.32 19.09 3.40
CA GLY A 58 -2.49 19.45 4.54
C GLY A 58 -2.38 18.37 5.63
N GLU A 59 -3.02 17.21 5.46
CA GLU A 59 -3.06 16.17 6.48
C GLU A 59 -2.13 14.98 6.19
N GLU A 60 -1.67 14.35 7.26
CA GLU A 60 -1.09 13.00 7.25
C GLU A 60 -2.11 12.00 7.81
N LYS A 61 -2.32 10.90 7.09
CA LYS A 61 -3.14 9.77 7.53
C LYS A 61 -2.31 8.50 7.58
N VAL A 62 -2.55 7.69 8.60
CA VAL A 62 -1.96 6.37 8.76
C VAL A 62 -3.07 5.34 8.70
N PHE A 63 -2.92 4.38 7.81
CA PHE A 63 -3.86 3.30 7.59
C PHE A 63 -3.20 1.96 7.87
N THR A 64 -3.99 0.99 8.30
CA THR A 64 -3.59 -0.40 8.45
C THR A 64 -4.38 -1.23 7.44
N LEU A 65 -3.71 -1.78 6.44
CA LEU A 65 -4.31 -2.54 5.35
C LEU A 65 -3.83 -3.98 5.39
N VAL A 66 -4.53 -4.87 4.69
CA VAL A 66 -4.01 -6.20 4.40
C VAL A 66 -2.77 -6.07 3.49
N GLN A 67 -1.72 -6.83 3.81
CA GLN A 67 -0.54 -6.95 2.97
C GLN A 67 -0.95 -7.58 1.63
N ASP A 68 -0.83 -6.84 0.54
CA ASP A 68 -1.24 -7.28 -0.80
C ASP A 68 -0.57 -6.38 -1.86
N LEU A 69 -0.61 -6.83 -3.13
CA LEU A 69 -0.46 -5.96 -4.28
C LEU A 69 -1.82 -5.33 -4.59
N TYR A 70 -1.89 -4.01 -4.59
CA TYR A 70 -3.11 -3.30 -4.92
C TYR A 70 -3.06 -2.74 -6.33
N VAL A 71 -4.18 -2.85 -7.05
CA VAL A 71 -4.47 -2.12 -8.29
C VAL A 71 -5.67 -1.21 -8.06
N GLY A 72 -5.59 0.02 -8.57
CA GLY A 72 -6.47 1.05 -8.09
C GLY A 72 -6.61 2.27 -8.97
N LYS A 73 -7.35 3.24 -8.44
CA LYS A 73 -7.42 4.59 -8.98
C LYS A 73 -7.12 5.58 -7.88
N GLN A 74 -6.37 6.60 -8.22
CA GLN A 74 -6.20 7.77 -7.36
C GLN A 74 -6.85 8.98 -7.99
N TYR A 75 -7.41 9.84 -7.15
CA TYR A 75 -8.10 11.06 -7.53
C TYR A 75 -7.49 12.22 -6.75
N PHE A 76 -7.06 13.23 -7.46
CA PHE A 76 -6.51 14.45 -6.89
C PHE A 76 -6.58 15.55 -7.94
N CYS A 77 -6.86 16.78 -7.52
CA CYS A 77 -6.92 17.93 -8.42
C CYS A 77 -7.92 17.76 -9.59
N GLY A 78 -9.06 17.10 -9.34
CA GLY A 78 -10.09 16.84 -10.37
C GLY A 78 -9.69 15.82 -11.45
N ALA A 79 -8.45 15.30 -11.41
CA ALA A 79 -7.97 14.26 -12.31
C ALA A 79 -8.01 12.88 -11.63
N SER A 80 -8.04 11.82 -12.44
CA SER A 80 -7.94 10.45 -11.96
C SER A 80 -7.01 9.61 -12.83
N TRP A 81 -6.24 8.72 -12.22
CA TRP A 81 -5.36 7.82 -12.94
C TRP A 81 -5.27 6.46 -12.26
N SER A 82 -4.93 5.45 -13.05
CA SER A 82 -4.66 4.11 -12.56
C SER A 82 -3.38 4.10 -11.73
N THR A 83 -3.37 3.31 -10.67
CA THR A 83 -2.23 3.17 -9.77
C THR A 83 -2.04 1.72 -9.37
N SER A 84 -0.81 1.34 -9.06
CA SER A 84 -0.49 0.08 -8.42
C SER A 84 0.37 0.36 -7.20
N LEU A 85 0.07 -0.31 -6.09
CA LEU A 85 0.71 -0.09 -4.81
C LEU A 85 1.06 -1.44 -4.20
N ASP A 86 2.36 -1.72 -4.09
CA ASP A 86 2.87 -2.91 -3.42
C ASP A 86 2.94 -2.64 -1.92
N LEU A 87 2.01 -3.22 -1.16
CA LEU A 87 1.99 -3.15 0.30
C LEU A 87 2.56 -4.41 0.93
N SER A 88 3.56 -5.06 0.33
CA SER A 88 4.33 -6.15 0.95
C SER A 88 5.10 -5.71 2.21
N SER A 89 5.31 -4.40 2.40
CA SER A 89 5.96 -3.79 3.55
C SER A 89 5.38 -2.41 3.86
N GLN A 90 5.87 -1.74 4.91
CA GLN A 90 5.36 -0.43 5.29
C GLN A 90 5.70 0.61 4.22
N VAL A 91 4.69 1.32 3.73
CA VAL A 91 4.84 2.33 2.68
C VAL A 91 4.45 3.70 3.21
N ARG A 92 5.17 4.73 2.76
CA ARG A 92 4.81 6.14 2.97
C ARG A 92 4.66 6.81 1.61
N LEU A 93 3.45 7.27 1.29
CA LEU A 93 3.14 8.04 0.08
C LEU A 93 3.08 9.52 0.42
N VAL A 94 3.65 10.37 -0.42
CA VAL A 94 3.64 11.83 -0.22
C VAL A 94 3.09 12.50 -1.47
N TYR A 95 1.95 13.17 -1.31
CA TYR A 95 1.37 14.05 -2.32
C TYR A 95 1.83 15.48 -2.02
N ARG A 96 2.59 16.10 -2.93
CA ARG A 96 2.96 17.52 -2.83
C ARG A 96 2.40 18.28 -4.02
N GLY A 97 1.82 19.44 -3.77
CA GLY A 97 1.45 20.38 -4.82
C GLY A 97 0.07 21.02 -4.62
N SER A 98 -0.05 22.23 -5.12
CA SER A 98 -1.30 22.74 -5.68
C SER A 98 -1.53 22.09 -7.05
N CYS A 99 -2.75 22.11 -7.55
CA CYS A 99 -3.13 21.59 -8.88
C CYS A 99 -2.47 22.30 -10.07
N SER A 100 -1.48 23.16 -9.84
CA SER A 100 -0.91 24.12 -10.78
C SER A 100 0.58 23.93 -11.07
N GLY A 101 1.22 22.84 -10.62
CA GLY A 101 2.59 22.52 -11.01
C GLY A 101 3.61 23.32 -10.24
N GLY A 102 3.90 22.88 -9.02
CA GLY A 102 5.05 23.33 -8.25
C GLY A 102 6.12 22.23 -8.19
N ASP A 103 7.38 22.65 -8.13
CA ASP A 103 8.57 21.81 -8.21
C ASP A 103 8.55 20.60 -7.25
N VAL A 104 8.73 19.42 -7.83
CA VAL A 104 9.01 18.16 -7.12
C VAL A 104 10.49 18.08 -6.79
N ALA A 105 10.90 18.69 -5.67
CA ALA A 105 12.23 18.49 -5.11
C ALA A 105 12.14 17.84 -3.72
N ASN A 106 12.56 16.57 -3.61
CA ASN A 106 12.98 15.94 -2.35
C ASN A 106 14.24 15.11 -2.57
N PHE A 107 15.36 15.81 -2.67
CA PHE A 107 16.68 15.27 -2.33
C PHE A 107 16.67 14.92 -0.83
N GLY A 108 16.84 13.65 -0.46
CA GLY A 108 17.25 13.29 0.91
C GLY A 108 16.50 12.19 1.68
N GLU A 109 15.40 11.61 1.18
CA GLU A 109 14.72 10.51 1.89
C GLU A 109 14.78 9.20 1.08
N PRO A 110 15.72 8.29 1.41
CA PRO A 110 16.04 7.10 0.61
C PRO A 110 15.05 5.93 0.78
N THR A 111 14.14 5.96 1.75
CA THR A 111 13.25 4.82 2.07
C THR A 111 11.76 5.08 1.78
N MET A 112 11.43 6.03 0.90
CA MET A 112 10.04 6.40 0.61
C MET A 112 9.68 6.19 -0.86
N GLU A 113 8.50 5.62 -1.11
CA GLU A 113 7.88 5.62 -2.42
C GLU A 113 7.39 7.05 -2.75
N LYS A 114 7.89 7.62 -3.84
CA LYS A 114 7.68 9.03 -4.20
C LYS A 114 6.65 9.11 -5.33
N VAL A 115 5.51 9.77 -5.08
CA VAL A 115 4.46 10.00 -6.09
C VAL A 115 4.47 11.47 -6.52
N SER A 116 4.78 11.72 -7.79
CA SER A 116 4.92 13.04 -8.42
C SER A 116 3.75 13.28 -9.38
N PHE A 117 2.87 14.25 -9.11
CA PHE A 117 1.64 14.47 -9.89
C PHE A 117 1.85 14.73 -11.40
N TYR A 118 3.02 15.25 -11.80
CA TYR A 118 3.30 15.62 -13.19
C TYR A 118 4.11 14.58 -13.98
N GLU A 119 4.77 13.64 -13.30
CA GLU A 119 5.51 12.55 -13.96
C GLU A 119 4.66 11.27 -14.13
N THR A 120 3.49 11.21 -13.49
CA THR A 120 2.70 9.98 -13.31
C THR A 120 1.71 9.65 -14.43
N ALA A 121 1.68 10.41 -15.51
CA ALA A 121 0.67 10.18 -16.55
C ALA A 121 0.83 8.84 -17.30
N ASN A 122 2.01 8.19 -17.31
CA ASN A 122 2.27 7.04 -18.19
C ASN A 122 3.43 6.09 -17.78
N GLN A 123 3.80 5.96 -16.49
CA GLN A 123 4.91 5.06 -16.11
C GLN A 123 4.48 3.93 -15.16
N GLU A 124 4.91 2.71 -15.51
CA GLU A 124 4.87 1.53 -14.64
C GLU A 124 5.94 1.69 -13.56
N TRP A 125 5.51 1.66 -12.30
CA TRP A 125 6.38 1.78 -11.15
C TRP A 125 7.30 0.55 -11.04
N ARG A 126 8.60 0.74 -11.21
CA ARG A 126 9.61 -0.22 -10.72
C ARG A 126 10.70 0.51 -9.95
N TYR A 127 10.91 -0.01 -8.74
CA TYR A 127 12.00 0.27 -7.82
C TYR A 127 13.32 0.59 -8.50
N GLN A 128 13.98 1.67 -8.06
CA GLN A 128 15.43 1.76 -8.09
C GLN A 128 15.92 2.18 -6.71
N TYR A 129 16.78 1.33 -6.15
CA TYR A 129 17.47 1.48 -4.87
C TYR A 129 18.40 2.71 -4.87
#